data_AF-A0A7V6XNM3-F1
#
_entry.id   AF-A0A7V6XNM3-F1
#
_cell.length_a   1.000
_cell.length_b   1.000
_cell.length_c   1.000
_cell.angle_alpha   90.00
_cell.angle_beta   90.00
_cell.angle_gamma   90.00
#
_symmetry.space_group_name_H-M   'P 1'
#
loop_
_entity.id
_entity.type
_entity.pdbx_description
1 polymer ?
#
loop_
_entity_poly.entity_id
_entity_poly.type
_entity_poly.pdbx_seq_one_letter_code
_entity_poly.pdbx_strand_id
1 'polypeptide(L)'
;MKGLKKFWNSFEEISAGTFFFAGITLIFYGVIMRYVFNEPKAWVEEVVRYLIIWGSFLGFAIALRYNQHIQVDILYDKLSERGQKILDIFATSV
;
A
#
# COMPACT_ATOMS: atom_id res chain seq x y z
N MET A 1 11.36 26.78 -0.13
CA MET A 1 11.50 25.40 0.38
C MET A 1 10.25 24.50 0.26
N LYS A 2 9.03 25.03 0.03
CA LYS A 2 7.82 24.19 -0.18
C LYS A 2 7.85 23.37 -1.49
N GLY A 3 8.46 23.90 -2.55
CA GLY A 3 8.55 23.23 -3.84
C GLY A 3 9.39 21.95 -3.83
N LEU A 4 10.50 21.93 -3.08
CA LEU A 4 11.38 20.76 -2.99
C LEU A 4 10.67 19.58 -2.30
N LYS A 5 9.95 19.86 -1.19
CA LYS A 5 9.15 18.84 -0.49
C LYS A 5 8.03 18.30 -1.38
N LYS A 6 7.35 19.16 -2.15
CA LYS A 6 6.29 18.73 -3.08
C LYS A 6 6.84 17.81 -4.18
N PHE A 7 8.01 18.13 -4.73
CA PHE A 7 8.67 17.30 -5.74
C PHE A 7 9.05 15.92 -5.20
N TRP A 8 9.68 15.86 -4.03
CA TRP A 8 10.03 14.59 -3.36
C TRP A 8 8.80 13.73 -3.07
N ASN A 9 7.74 14.34 -2.55
CA ASN A 9 6.51 13.63 -2.24
C ASN A 9 5.85 13.03 -3.49
N SER A 10 5.78 13.78 -4.58
CA SER A 10 5.21 13.27 -5.83
C SER A 10 6.06 12.17 -6.46
N PHE A 11 7.38 12.24 -6.33
CA PHE A 11 8.26 11.18 -6.81
C PHE A 11 8.06 9.86 -6.05
N GLU A 12 7.96 9.92 -4.71
CA GLU A 12 7.61 8.76 -3.88
C GLU A 12 6.26 8.17 -4.28
N GLU A 13 5.22 8.99 -4.42
CA GLU A 13 3.88 8.54 -4.77
C GLU A 13 3.82 7.88 -6.16
N ILE A 14 4.51 8.46 -7.16
CA ILE A 14 4.59 7.91 -8.51
C ILE A 14 5.35 6.58 -8.52
N SER A 15 6.48 6.50 -7.81
CA SER A 15 7.27 5.28 -7.77
C SER A 15 6.49 4.14 -7.09
N ALA A 16 5.90 4.38 -5.92
CA ALA A 16 5.07 3.40 -5.21
C ALA A 16 3.89 2.92 -6.08
N GLY A 17 3.16 3.86 -6.68
CA GLY A 17 2.04 3.54 -7.57
C GLY A 17 2.47 2.69 -8.78
N THR A 18 3.64 2.97 -9.35
CA THR A 18 4.18 2.21 -10.48
C THR A 18 4.48 0.76 -10.10
N PHE A 19 5.11 0.52 -8.94
CA PHE A 19 5.39 -0.82 -8.45
C PHE A 19 4.12 -1.65 -8.26
N PHE A 20 3.10 -1.06 -7.62
CA PHE A 20 1.81 -1.75 -7.42
C PHE A 20 1.07 -2.00 -8.74
N PHE A 21 1.02 -1.01 -9.63
CA PHE A 21 0.35 -1.15 -10.91
C PHE A 21 1.02 -2.22 -11.79
N ALA A 22 2.35 -2.23 -11.84
CA ALA A 22 3.12 -3.26 -12.54
C ALA A 22 2.89 -4.65 -11.92
N GLY A 23 2.89 -4.75 -10.59
CA GLY A 23 2.62 -5.99 -9.88
C GLY A 23 1.24 -6.57 -10.19
N ILE A 24 0.19 -5.74 -10.14
CA ILE A 24 -1.19 -6.15 -10.47
C ILE A 24 -1.29 -6.61 -11.93
N THR A 25 -0.66 -5.89 -12.85
CA THR A 25 -0.66 -6.24 -14.28
C THR A 25 0.02 -7.60 -14.51
N LEU A 26 1.16 -7.85 -13.84
CA LEU A 26 1.87 -9.13 -13.91
C LEU A 26 1.08 -10.27 -13.27
N ILE A 27 0.38 -10.03 -12.16
CA ILE A 27 -0.55 -11.03 -11.57
C ILE A 27 -1.62 -11.39 -12.59
N PHE A 28 -2.25 -10.39 -13.22
CA PHE A 28 -3.28 -10.62 -14.23
C PHE A 28 -2.75 -11.42 -15.42
N TYR A 29 -1.55 -11.08 -15.91
CA TYR A 29 -0.84 -11.86 -16.92
C TYR A 29 -0.58 -13.32 -16.48
N GLY A 30 -0.12 -13.52 -15.24
CA GLY A 30 0.10 -14.85 -14.67
C GLY A 30 -1.18 -15.68 -14.58
N VAL A 31 -2.30 -15.06 -14.21
CA VAL A 31 -3.63 -15.68 -14.18
C VAL A 31 -4.04 -16.12 -15.59
N ILE A 32 -3.91 -15.24 -16.60
CA ILE A 32 -4.21 -15.62 -18.00
C ILE A 32 -3.33 -16.79 -18.44
N MET A 33 -2.02 -16.72 -18.21
CA MET A 33 -1.10 -17.79 -18.59
C MET A 33 -1.44 -19.13 -17.92
N ARG A 34 -1.86 -19.09 -16.65
CA ARG A 34 -2.22 -20.29 -15.91
C ARG A 34 -3.55 -20.90 -16.33
N TYR A 35 -4.58 -20.09 -16.55
CA TYR A 35 -5.94 -20.59 -16.80
C TYR A 35 -6.32 -20.69 -18.27
N VAL A 36 -5.77 -19.84 -19.13
CA VAL A 36 -6.05 -19.85 -20.58
C VAL A 36 -5.04 -20.71 -21.32
N PHE A 37 -3.75 -20.54 -21.02
CA PHE A 37 -2.67 -21.22 -21.73
C PHE A 37 -2.17 -22.48 -20.99
N ASN A 38 -2.66 -22.75 -19.77
CA ASN A 38 -2.26 -23.88 -18.92
C ASN A 38 -0.73 -24.00 -18.71
N GLU A 39 -0.01 -22.88 -18.84
CA GLU A 39 1.45 -22.80 -18.70
C GLU A 39 1.81 -21.78 -17.61
N PRO A 40 1.91 -22.20 -16.34
CA PRO A 40 2.33 -21.31 -15.27
C PRO A 40 3.79 -20.87 -15.47
N LYS A 41 4.03 -19.56 -15.46
CA LYS A 41 5.37 -18.97 -15.60
C LYS A 41 5.92 -18.64 -14.21
N ALA A 42 6.82 -19.49 -13.68
CA ALA A 42 7.37 -19.34 -12.33
C ALA A 42 8.05 -17.97 -12.10
N TRP A 43 8.70 -17.42 -13.11
CA TRP A 43 9.34 -16.10 -13.01
C TRP A 43 8.34 -14.97 -12.75
N VAL A 44 7.07 -15.11 -13.17
CA VAL A 44 6.05 -14.09 -12.93
C VAL A 44 5.79 -13.97 -11.43
N GLU A 45 5.71 -15.10 -10.71
CA GLU A 45 5.49 -15.09 -9.26
C GLU A 45 6.65 -14.43 -8.51
N GLU A 46 7.90 -14.69 -8.94
CA GLU A 46 9.09 -14.08 -8.35
C GLU A 46 9.11 -12.57 -8.56
N VAL A 47 8.88 -12.11 -9.80
CA VAL A 47 8.88 -10.68 -10.13
C VAL A 47 7.76 -9.95 -9.39
N VAL A 48 6.54 -10.51 -9.37
CA VAL A 48 5.42 -9.94 -8.61
C VAL A 48 5.77 -9.80 -7.13
N ARG A 49 6.38 -10.83 -6.53
CA ARG A 49 6.78 -10.80 -5.12
C ARG A 49 7.73 -9.64 -4.85
N TYR A 50 8.75 -9.46 -5.68
CA TYR A 50 9.69 -8.35 -5.51
C TYR A 50 9.02 -6.99 -5.73
N LEU A 51 8.15 -6.84 -6.73
CA LEU A 51 7.41 -5.60 -6.97
C LEU A 51 6.53 -5.21 -5.78
N ILE A 52 5.84 -6.18 -5.17
CA ILE A 52 5.00 -5.93 -3.99
C ILE A 52 5.85 -5.57 -2.77
N ILE A 53 6.99 -6.25 -2.55
CA ILE A 53 7.88 -5.95 -1.42
C ILE A 53 8.42 -4.51 -1.54
N TRP A 54 8.96 -4.12 -2.70
CA TRP A 54 9.48 -2.77 -2.89
C TRP A 54 8.38 -1.71 -2.89
N GLY A 55 7.24 -2.00 -3.52
CA GLY A 55 6.06 -1.14 -3.50
C GLY A 55 5.51 -0.93 -2.08
N SER A 56 5.50 -1.97 -1.23
CA SER A 56 5.00 -1.86 0.14
C SER A 56 5.90 -1.03 1.04
N PHE A 57 7.23 -1.13 0.90
CA PHE A 57 8.15 -0.25 1.64
C PHE A 57 7.94 1.23 1.28
N LEU A 58 7.78 1.55 -0.01
CA LEU A 58 7.49 2.91 -0.46
C LEU A 58 6.09 3.37 -0.01
N GLY A 59 5.08 2.51 -0.13
CA GLY A 59 3.72 2.78 0.33
C GLY A 59 3.65 3.00 1.85
N PHE A 60 4.43 2.26 2.63
CA PHE A 60 4.51 2.40 4.08
C PHE A 60 5.12 3.73 4.51
N ALA A 61 6.19 4.17 3.84
CA ALA A 61 6.78 5.49 4.06
C ALA A 61 5.76 6.62 3.81
N ILE A 62 4.96 6.49 2.74
CA ILE A 62 3.88 7.43 2.42
C ILE A 62 2.78 7.39 3.50
N ALA A 63 2.34 6.20 3.92
CA ALA A 63 1.30 6.03 4.94
C ALA A 63 1.68 6.64 6.29
N LEU A 64 2.94 6.43 6.71
CA LEU A 64 3.52 7.07 7.90
C LEU A 64 3.50 8.60 7.80
N ARG A 65 3.83 9.17 6.63
CA ARG A 65 3.84 10.62 6.43
C ARG A 65 2.47 11.27 6.60
N TYR A 66 1.41 10.54 6.26
CA TYR A 66 0.03 11.00 6.44
C TYR A 66 -0.56 10.62 7.80
N ASN A 67 0.24 10.09 8.74
CA ASN A 67 -0.20 9.55 10.03
C ASN A 67 -1.42 8.62 9.89
N GLN A 68 -1.53 7.93 8.75
CA GLN A 68 -2.50 6.88 8.55
C GLN A 68 -1.94 5.58 9.12
N HIS A 69 -1.55 5.60 10.40
CA HIS A 69 -1.67 4.38 11.19
C HIS A 69 -3.07 3.86 10.93
N ILE A 70 -3.18 2.56 10.64
CA ILE A 70 -4.41 1.91 10.22
C ILE A 70 -5.42 2.03 11.38
N GLN A 71 -6.02 3.21 11.53
CA GLN A 71 -7.23 3.39 12.29
C GLN A 71 -8.28 2.68 11.46
N VAL A 72 -8.91 1.69 12.08
CA VAL A 72 -10.08 1.06 11.49
C VAL A 72 -11.19 2.11 11.59
N ASP A 73 -11.21 3.05 10.66
CA ASP A 73 -12.18 4.18 10.63
C ASP A 73 -13.61 3.65 10.75
N ILE A 74 -13.87 2.49 10.14
CA ILE A 74 -15.16 1.78 10.18
C ILE A 74 -15.60 1.44 11.62
N LEU A 75 -14.65 1.11 12.49
CA LEU A 75 -14.93 0.83 13.91
C LEU A 75 -15.02 2.15 14.68
N TYR A 76 -14.13 3.10 14.41
CA TYR A 76 -14.09 4.41 15.08
C TYR A 76 -15.40 5.20 14.91
N ASP A 77 -15.95 5.23 13.69
CA ASP A 77 -17.20 5.92 13.35
C ASP A 77 -18.43 5.29 13.99
N LYS A 78 -18.35 4.01 14.38
CA LYS A 78 -19.44 3.29 15.08
C LYS A 78 -19.35 3.37 16.60
N LEU A 79 -18.26 3.88 17.17
CA LEU A 79 -18.12 4.00 18.63
C LEU A 79 -18.74 5.31 19.14
N SER A 80 -19.27 5.27 20.37
CA SER A 80 -19.70 6.47 21.10
C SER A 80 -18.50 7.34 21.49
N GLU A 81 -18.73 8.62 21.84
CA GLU A 81 -17.65 9.58 22.17
C GLU A 81 -16.63 9.08 23.21
N ARG A 82 -17.06 8.21 24.14
CA ARG A 82 -16.15 7.60 25.13
C ARG A 82 -15.26 6.52 24.51
N GLY A 83 -15.80 5.76 23.57
CA GLY A 83 -15.07 4.72 22.85
C GLY A 83 -14.00 5.31 21.91
N GLN A 84 -14.34 6.40 21.22
CA GLN A 84 -13.40 7.14 20.38
C GLN A 84 -12.21 7.68 21.20
N LYS A 85 -12.48 8.29 22.36
CA LYS A 85 -11.42 8.79 23.26
C LYS A 85 -10.48 7.69 23.75
N ILE A 86 -10.98 6.50 24.07
CA ILE A 86 -10.14 5.38 24.49
C ILE A 86 -9.29 4.90 23.31
N LEU A 87 -9.90 4.72 22.14
CA LEU A 87 -9.19 4.33 20.92
C LEU A 87 -8.10 5.34 20.54
N ASP A 88 -8.37 6.64 20.64
CA ASP A 88 -7.38 7.68 20.33
C ASP A 88 -6.21 7.66 21.31
N ILE A 89 -6.45 7.41 22.60
CA ILE A 89 -5.37 7.25 23.58
C ILE A 89 -4.49 6.06 23.21
N PHE A 90 -5.08 4.92 22.86
CA PHE A 90 -4.32 3.73 22.44
C PHE A 90 -3.60 3.96 21.10
N ALA A 91 -4.28 4.54 20.11
CA ALA A 91 -3.75 4.79 18.77
C ALA A 91 -2.66 5.87 18.72
N THR A 92 -2.67 6.83 19.66
CA THR A 92 -1.64 7.88 19.75
C THR A 92 -0.43 7.44 20.59
N SER A 93 -0.61 6.43 21.46
CA SER A 93 0.44 5.95 22.37
C SER A 93 1.42 4.92 21.77
N VAL A 94 1.15 4.44 20.56
CA VAL A 94 1.97 3.47 19.80
C VAL A 94 2.51 4.16 18.56
#